data_AF-C0CWL1-F1
#
_entry.id   AF-C0CWL1-F1
#
_cell.length_a   1.000
_cell.length_b   1.000
_cell.length_c   1.000
_cell.angle_alpha   90.00
_cell.angle_beta   90.00
_cell.angle_gamma   90.00
#
_symmetry.space_group_name_H-M   'P 1'
#
loop_
_entity.id
_entity.type
_entity.pdbx_description
1 polymer ?
#
loop_
_entity_poly.entity_id
_entity_poly.type
_entity_poly.pdbx_seq_one_letter_code
_entity_poly.pdbx_strand_id
1 'polypeptide(L)'
;MFRRLDVGLTSFFVAAVLILLGVAKEKQALAKIPWGTLLLICGVGVLMNVVIEMGGIDLISEALLAIMTPATAAPIIAFISSILSFFSSTTGVVIPTMVPTIGTIVDSLGTGSAGFISLTSVMISSSLSSAFSPASTGGGLILAAYMAASNSENKEQEQQKLFGRLFMIAIACVIANIILSAVGVYGIIK
;
A
#
# COMPACT_ATOMS: atom_id res chain seq x y z
N MET A 1 15.48 21.82 -11.86
CA MET A 1 16.30 21.10 -12.87
C MET A 1 16.67 19.72 -12.31
N PHE A 2 15.71 18.79 -12.20
CA PHE A 2 15.97 17.41 -11.79
C PHE A 2 16.03 16.56 -13.05
N ARG A 3 17.23 16.03 -13.35
CA ARG A 3 17.50 15.18 -14.50
C ARG A 3 16.74 13.86 -14.30
N ARG A 4 16.03 13.38 -15.32
CA ARG A 4 15.34 12.08 -15.35
C ARG A 4 16.37 10.94 -15.25
N LEU A 5 16.90 10.72 -14.06
CA LEU A 5 17.78 9.62 -13.77
C LEU A 5 16.92 8.47 -13.28
N ASP A 6 17.02 7.35 -13.99
CA ASP A 6 16.32 6.12 -13.60
C ASP A 6 16.81 5.71 -12.21
N VAL A 7 15.86 5.54 -11.29
CA VAL A 7 16.17 5.27 -9.89
C VAL A 7 16.90 3.92 -9.76
N GLY A 8 16.56 2.95 -10.62
CA GLY A 8 17.24 1.66 -10.69
C GLY A 8 18.71 1.85 -11.08
N LEU A 9 18.97 2.47 -12.24
CA LEU A 9 20.33 2.69 -12.74
C LEU A 9 21.17 3.51 -11.76
N THR A 10 20.58 4.54 -11.15
CA THR A 10 21.25 5.40 -10.18
C THR A 10 21.61 4.62 -8.91
N SER A 11 20.72 3.76 -8.42
CA SER A 11 20.98 2.95 -7.23
C SER A 11 22.11 1.94 -7.45
N PHE A 12 22.16 1.27 -8.62
CA PHE A 12 23.25 0.38 -8.99
C PHE A 12 24.56 1.13 -9.19
N PHE A 13 24.53 2.31 -9.82
CA PHE A 13 25.71 3.14 -9.99
C PHE A 13 26.30 3.59 -8.65
N VAL A 14 25.46 4.09 -7.74
CA VAL A 14 25.89 4.49 -6.40
C VAL A 14 26.41 3.29 -5.61
N ALA A 15 25.76 2.12 -5.69
CA ALA A 15 26.24 0.89 -5.07
C ALA A 15 27.62 0.48 -5.61
N ALA A 16 27.84 0.54 -6.92
CA ALA A 16 29.13 0.23 -7.54
C ALA A 16 30.24 1.19 -7.07
N VAL A 17 29.95 2.49 -7.00
CA VAL A 17 30.91 3.50 -6.49
C VAL A 17 31.25 3.25 -5.01
N LEU A 18 30.25 2.93 -4.18
CA LEU A 18 30.47 2.64 -2.75
C LEU A 18 31.29 1.37 -2.51
N ILE A 19 31.11 0.34 -3.36
CA ILE A 19 31.91 -0.88 -3.34
C ILE A 19 33.36 -0.59 -3.77
N LEU A 20 33.57 0.19 -4.83
CA LEU A 20 34.90 0.59 -5.30
C LEU A 20 35.68 1.42 -4.27
N LEU A 21 34.98 2.27 -3.51
CA LEU A 21 35.56 3.06 -2.42
C LEU A 21 35.80 2.24 -1.13
N GLY A 22 35.45 0.95 -1.11
CA GLY A 22 35.65 0.06 0.04
C GLY A 22 34.79 0.42 1.27
N VAL A 23 33.76 1.24 1.09
CA VAL A 23 32.91 1.76 2.18
C VAL A 23 32.04 0.65 2.79
N ALA A 24 31.73 -0.40 2.02
CA ALA A 24 30.93 -1.52 2.48
C ALA A 24 31.48 -2.86 1.96
N LYS A 25 31.44 -3.90 2.80
CA LYS A 25 31.77 -5.28 2.41
C LYS A 25 30.62 -5.86 1.59
N GLU A 26 30.87 -6.20 0.33
CA GLU A 26 29.88 -6.69 -0.65
C GLU A 26 28.96 -7.78 -0.08
N LYS A 27 29.54 -8.81 0.53
CA LYS A 27 28.78 -9.94 1.10
C LYS A 27 27.82 -9.52 2.22
N GLN A 28 28.20 -8.53 3.03
CA GLN A 28 27.34 -7.98 4.07
C GLN A 28 26.27 -7.05 3.51
N ALA A 29 26.59 -6.30 2.44
CA ALA A 29 25.62 -5.44 1.76
C ALA A 29 24.54 -6.27 1.04
N LEU A 30 24.94 -7.32 0.32
CA LEU A 30 24.02 -8.24 -0.37
C LEU A 30 23.10 -8.99 0.60
N ALA A 31 23.61 -9.34 1.79
CA ALA A 31 22.81 -9.96 2.84
C ALA A 31 21.74 -9.03 3.44
N LYS A 32 21.88 -7.71 3.29
CA LYS A 32 20.89 -6.71 3.74
C LYS A 32 19.82 -6.42 2.69
N ILE A 33 19.95 -6.92 1.47
CA ILE A 33 18.93 -6.74 0.43
C ILE A 33 17.68 -7.54 0.83
N PRO A 34 16.49 -6.92 0.84
CA PRO A 34 15.25 -7.60 1.18
C PRO A 34 14.74 -8.47 0.01
N TRP A 35 15.42 -9.58 -0.27
CA TRP A 35 15.12 -10.50 -1.38
C TRP A 35 13.67 -11.01 -1.38
N GLY A 36 13.12 -11.29 -0.19
CA GLY A 36 11.71 -11.69 -0.05
C GLY A 36 10.73 -10.62 -0.53
N THR A 37 11.02 -9.34 -0.26
CA THR A 37 10.19 -8.22 -0.73
C THR A 37 10.26 -8.06 -2.26
N LEU A 38 11.45 -8.23 -2.85
CA LEU A 38 11.60 -8.19 -4.31
C LEU A 38 10.81 -9.32 -4.99
N LEU A 39 10.91 -10.55 -4.47
CA LEU A 39 10.15 -11.70 -4.98
C LEU A 39 8.64 -11.50 -4.83
N LEU A 40 8.18 -10.93 -3.71
CA LEU A 40 6.76 -10.63 -3.50
C LEU A 40 6.23 -9.63 -4.54
N ILE A 41 6.92 -8.50 -4.75
CA ILE A 41 6.48 -7.47 -5.71
C ILE A 41 6.42 -8.05 -7.13
N CYS A 42 7.44 -8.81 -7.54
CA CYS A 42 7.44 -9.49 -8.83
C CYS A 42 6.29 -10.51 -8.94
N GLY A 43 6.09 -11.34 -7.90
CA GLY A 43 5.03 -12.35 -7.87
C GLY A 43 3.64 -11.74 -7.95
N VAL A 44 3.37 -10.67 -7.21
CA VAL A 44 2.10 -9.94 -7.30
C VAL A 44 1.93 -9.32 -8.67
N GLY A 45 2.98 -8.76 -9.27
CA GLY A 45 2.94 -8.25 -10.64
C GLY A 45 2.53 -9.32 -11.66
N VAL A 46 3.09 -10.53 -11.54
CA VAL A 46 2.71 -11.67 -12.40
C VAL A 46 1.26 -12.09 -12.17
N LEU A 47 0.84 -12.26 -10.90
CA LEU A 47 -0.54 -12.60 -10.56
C LEU A 47 -1.53 -11.55 -11.08
N MET A 48 -1.19 -10.26 -10.98
CA MET A 48 -2.03 -9.19 -11.51
C MET A 48 -2.16 -9.23 -13.03
N ASN A 49 -1.10 -9.57 -13.76
CA ASN A 49 -1.20 -9.78 -15.21
C ASN A 49 -2.16 -10.93 -15.54
N VAL A 50 -2.09 -12.04 -14.79
CA VAL A 50 -3.01 -13.18 -14.96
C VAL A 50 -4.45 -12.76 -14.65
N VAL A 51 -4.68 -11.97 -13.59
CA VAL A 51 -6.02 -11.45 -13.25
C VAL A 51 -6.57 -10.55 -14.37
N ILE A 52 -5.72 -9.71 -14.98
CA ILE A 52 -6.11 -8.86 -16.11
C ILE A 52 -6.46 -9.72 -17.34
N GLU A 53 -5.63 -10.71 -17.70
CA GLU A 53 -5.89 -11.59 -18.84
C GLU A 53 -7.17 -12.43 -18.69
N MET A 54 -7.52 -12.81 -17.46
CA MET A 54 -8.75 -13.57 -17.18
C MET A 54 -10.01 -12.69 -17.07
N GLY A 55 -9.91 -11.36 -17.27
CA GLY A 55 -11.05 -10.45 -17.10
C GLY A 55 -11.47 -10.26 -15.63
N GLY A 56 -10.60 -10.59 -14.67
CA GLY A 56 -10.91 -10.47 -13.24
C GLY A 56 -11.08 -9.02 -12.78
N ILE A 57 -10.42 -8.06 -13.45
CA ILE A 57 -10.61 -6.63 -13.19
C ILE A 57 -12.03 -6.19 -13.55
N ASP A 58 -12.58 -6.71 -14.66
CA ASP A 58 -13.95 -6.39 -15.08
C ASP A 58 -14.97 -6.95 -14.08
N LEU A 59 -14.77 -8.19 -13.62
CA LEU A 59 -15.61 -8.79 -12.57
C LEU A 59 -15.61 -7.97 -11.27
N ILE A 60 -14.42 -7.57 -10.80
CA ILE A 60 -14.31 -6.74 -9.59
C ILE A 60 -14.98 -5.39 -9.82
N SER A 61 -14.75 -4.77 -10.98
CA SER A 61 -15.31 -3.46 -11.31
C SER A 61 -16.84 -3.52 -11.41
N GLU A 62 -17.42 -4.53 -12.05
CA GLU A 62 -18.87 -4.74 -12.12
C GLU A 62 -19.50 -4.95 -10.74
N ALA A 63 -18.87 -5.77 -9.89
CA ALA A 63 -19.34 -6.00 -8.53
C ALA A 63 -19.34 -4.70 -7.71
N LEU A 64 -18.34 -3.85 -7.92
CA LEU A 64 -18.26 -2.54 -7.28
C LEU A 64 -19.29 -1.56 -7.86
N LEU A 65 -19.41 -1.49 -9.18
CA LEU A 65 -20.37 -0.63 -9.87
C LEU A 65 -21.83 -0.99 -9.54
N ALA A 66 -22.12 -2.26 -9.22
CA ALA A 66 -23.45 -2.68 -8.76
C ALA A 66 -23.91 -1.98 -7.47
N ILE A 67 -22.97 -1.51 -6.65
CA ILE A 67 -23.24 -0.84 -5.36
C ILE A 67 -22.73 0.62 -5.33
N MET A 68 -22.05 1.06 -6.39
CA MET A 68 -21.42 2.38 -6.47
C MET A 68 -22.24 3.35 -7.33
N THR A 69 -22.24 4.60 -6.89
CA THR A 69 -22.64 5.78 -7.65
C THR A 69 -21.47 6.77 -7.62
N PRO A 70 -21.46 7.83 -8.45
CA PRO A 70 -20.40 8.85 -8.40
C PRO A 70 -20.17 9.45 -7.00
N ALA A 71 -21.22 9.54 -6.17
CA ALA A 71 -21.12 10.05 -4.80
C ALA A 71 -20.59 9.00 -3.80
N THR A 72 -20.84 7.71 -4.04
CA THR A 72 -20.45 6.62 -3.11
C THR A 72 -19.16 5.90 -3.53
N ALA A 73 -18.62 6.18 -4.72
CA ALA A 73 -17.38 5.59 -5.20
C ALA A 73 -16.20 5.82 -4.24
N ALA A 74 -16.01 7.06 -3.78
CA ALA A 74 -14.92 7.40 -2.88
C ALA A 74 -14.97 6.61 -1.54
N PRO A 75 -16.06 6.62 -0.75
CA PRO A 75 -16.10 5.88 0.51
C PRO A 75 -16.01 4.35 0.35
N ILE A 76 -16.53 3.78 -0.75
CA ILE A 76 -16.40 2.34 -1.02
C ILE A 76 -14.95 1.98 -1.39
N ILE A 77 -14.29 2.79 -2.23
CA ILE A 77 -12.86 2.62 -2.55
C ILE A 77 -12.01 2.78 -1.29
N ALA A 78 -12.31 3.75 -0.42
CA ALA A 78 -11.61 3.94 0.84
C ALA A 78 -11.75 2.69 1.74
N PHE A 79 -12.94 2.11 1.83
CA PHE A 79 -13.19 0.90 2.62
C PHE A 79 -12.38 -0.29 2.11
N ILE A 80 -12.48 -0.60 0.82
CA ILE A 80 -11.81 -1.76 0.21
C ILE A 80 -10.30 -1.61 0.28
N SER A 81 -9.79 -0.43 -0.08
CA SER A 81 -8.36 -0.14 -0.06
C SER A 81 -7.78 -0.17 1.36
N SER A 82 -8.58 0.20 2.37
CA SER A 82 -8.22 0.09 3.78
C SER A 82 -8.17 -1.37 4.25
N ILE A 83 -9.18 -2.18 3.91
CA ILE A 83 -9.24 -3.60 4.28
C ILE A 83 -8.13 -4.41 3.61
N LEU A 84 -7.90 -4.18 2.32
CA LEU A 84 -6.79 -4.84 1.62
C LEU A 84 -5.45 -4.46 2.25
N SER A 85 -5.26 -3.20 2.62
CA SER A 85 -4.02 -2.75 3.28
C SER A 85 -3.87 -3.31 4.70
N PHE A 86 -4.98 -3.47 5.42
CA PHE A 86 -5.02 -3.99 6.79
C PHE A 86 -4.35 -5.38 6.93
N PHE A 87 -4.43 -6.20 5.88
CA PHE A 87 -3.87 -7.55 5.83
C PHE A 87 -2.69 -7.71 4.87
N SER A 88 -2.34 -6.67 4.11
CA SER A 88 -1.31 -6.78 3.06
C SER A 88 -0.36 -5.58 3.04
N SER A 89 0.23 -5.29 1.89
CA SER A 89 1.09 -4.14 1.64
C SER A 89 0.42 -3.20 0.64
N THR A 90 0.37 -1.91 0.96
CA THR A 90 -0.16 -0.88 0.06
C THR A 90 0.58 -0.87 -1.28
N THR A 91 1.91 -0.91 -1.25
CA THR A 91 2.72 -0.87 -2.47
C THR A 91 2.79 -2.22 -3.16
N GLY A 92 2.84 -3.31 -2.39
CA GLY A 92 2.98 -4.65 -2.94
C GLY A 92 1.70 -5.22 -3.56
N VAL A 93 0.53 -4.86 -3.03
CA VAL A 93 -0.75 -5.49 -3.41
C VAL A 93 -1.81 -4.45 -3.76
N VAL A 94 -2.05 -3.48 -2.87
CA VAL A 94 -3.20 -2.58 -3.07
C VAL A 94 -3.06 -1.72 -4.33
N ILE A 95 -1.91 -1.06 -4.53
CA ILE A 95 -1.68 -0.22 -5.71
C ILE A 95 -1.75 -1.05 -7.01
N PRO A 96 -1.03 -2.18 -7.15
CA PRO A 96 -1.12 -3.02 -8.36
C PRO A 96 -2.55 -3.52 -8.68
N THR A 97 -3.37 -3.79 -7.67
CA THR A 97 -4.74 -4.29 -7.87
C THR A 97 -5.76 -3.19 -8.10
N MET A 98 -5.70 -2.12 -7.31
CA MET A 98 -6.74 -1.10 -7.29
C MET A 98 -6.54 -0.02 -8.36
N VAL A 99 -5.32 0.27 -8.79
CA VAL A 99 -5.08 1.25 -9.88
C VAL A 99 -5.79 0.85 -11.19
N PRO A 100 -5.65 -0.37 -11.73
CA PRO A 100 -6.38 -0.76 -12.94
C PRO A 100 -7.90 -0.76 -12.71
N THR A 101 -8.36 -1.24 -11.54
CA THR A 101 -9.77 -1.25 -11.16
C THR A 101 -10.38 0.16 -11.12
N ILE A 102 -9.66 1.15 -10.57
CA ILE A 102 -10.10 2.55 -10.54
C ILE A 102 -10.18 3.11 -11.96
N GLY A 103 -9.28 2.73 -12.86
CA GLY A 103 -9.36 3.08 -14.28
C GLY A 103 -10.71 2.66 -14.88
N THR A 104 -11.06 1.38 -14.75
CA THR A 104 -12.33 0.83 -15.26
C THR A 104 -13.56 1.49 -14.62
N ILE A 105 -13.51 1.77 -13.31
CA ILE A 105 -14.60 2.45 -12.60
C ILE A 105 -14.79 3.88 -13.10
N VAL A 106 -13.70 4.63 -13.31
CA VAL A 106 -13.74 6.02 -13.80
C VAL A 106 -14.31 6.10 -15.20
N ASP A 107 -13.91 5.17 -16.07
CA ASP A 107 -14.41 5.07 -17.44
C ASP A 107 -15.91 4.74 -17.44
N SER A 108 -16.33 3.80 -16.59
CA SER A 108 -17.75 3.41 -16.46
C SER A 108 -18.63 4.51 -15.87
N LEU A 109 -18.13 5.28 -14.90
CA LEU A 109 -18.85 6.39 -14.27
C LEU A 109 -18.75 7.70 -15.06
N GLY A 110 -17.93 7.77 -16.11
CA GLY A 110 -17.74 8.98 -16.93
C GLY A 110 -17.13 10.16 -16.18
N THR A 111 -16.37 9.91 -15.11
CA THR A 111 -15.82 10.97 -14.22
C THR A 111 -14.52 11.59 -14.72
N GLY A 112 -13.90 10.99 -15.76
CA GLY A 112 -12.70 11.50 -16.42
C GLY A 112 -11.46 11.52 -15.54
N SER A 113 -10.42 12.24 -15.98
CA SER A 113 -9.12 12.31 -15.30
C SER A 113 -9.20 12.84 -13.85
N ALA A 114 -10.14 13.74 -13.58
CA ALA A 114 -10.38 14.25 -12.22
C ALA A 114 -10.90 13.15 -11.28
N GLY A 115 -11.79 12.28 -11.75
CA GLY A 115 -12.25 11.11 -10.99
C GLY A 115 -11.12 10.12 -10.71
N PHE A 116 -10.26 9.86 -11.71
CA PHE A 116 -9.10 9.00 -11.53
C PHE A 116 -8.14 9.51 -10.45
N ILE A 117 -7.80 10.80 -10.49
CA ILE A 117 -6.92 11.42 -9.49
C ILE A 117 -7.56 11.37 -8.10
N SER A 118 -8.85 11.71 -7.98
CA SER A 118 -9.57 11.71 -6.70
C SER A 118 -9.69 10.31 -6.10
N LEU A 119 -10.06 9.30 -6.89
CA LEU A 119 -10.21 7.94 -6.38
C LEU A 119 -8.86 7.30 -6.04
N THR A 120 -7.82 7.59 -6.84
CA THR A 120 -6.46 7.14 -6.56
C THR A 120 -5.90 7.80 -5.30
N SER A 121 -6.17 9.08 -5.06
CA SER A 121 -5.72 9.77 -3.84
C SER A 121 -6.43 9.23 -2.59
N VAL A 122 -7.74 8.96 -2.68
CA VAL A 122 -8.52 8.28 -1.64
C VAL A 122 -7.95 6.88 -1.36
N MET A 123 -7.71 6.09 -2.40
CA MET A 123 -7.10 4.76 -2.29
C MET A 123 -5.76 4.84 -1.56
N ILE A 124 -4.81 5.66 -2.00
CA ILE A 124 -3.47 5.73 -1.40
C ILE A 124 -3.55 6.18 0.06
N SER A 125 -4.31 7.25 0.33
CA SER A 125 -4.41 7.82 1.68
C SER A 125 -5.06 6.86 2.67
N SER A 126 -6.13 6.18 2.24
CA SER A 126 -6.84 5.22 3.07
C SER A 126 -6.00 3.96 3.33
N SER A 127 -5.36 3.42 2.30
CA SER A 127 -4.47 2.26 2.44
C SER A 127 -3.28 2.53 3.36
N LEU A 128 -2.59 3.65 3.20
CA LEU A 128 -1.41 3.97 4.02
C LEU A 128 -1.78 4.12 5.50
N SER A 129 -2.92 4.75 5.78
CA SER A 129 -3.43 4.91 7.14
C SER A 129 -3.81 3.58 7.79
N SER A 130 -4.39 2.63 7.05
CA SER A 130 -4.76 1.31 7.58
C SER A 130 -3.59 0.32 7.67
N ALA A 131 -2.42 0.66 7.11
CA ALA A 131 -1.21 -0.17 7.17
C ALA A 131 -0.57 -0.25 8.58
N PHE A 132 -1.09 0.48 9.57
CA PHE A 132 -0.68 0.34 10.98
C PHE A 132 -1.10 -0.99 11.62
N SER A 133 -2.02 -1.74 10.98
CA SER A 133 -2.44 -3.06 11.45
C SER A 133 -1.23 -3.97 11.69
N PRO A 134 -1.14 -4.68 12.83
CA PRO A 134 -0.07 -5.64 13.09
C PRO A 134 0.07 -6.74 12.03
N ALA A 135 -1.02 -7.05 11.34
CA ALA A 135 -1.06 -8.06 10.28
C ALA A 135 -0.56 -7.52 8.93
N SER A 136 -0.45 -6.19 8.77
CA SER A 136 0.12 -5.56 7.59
C SER A 136 1.65 -5.53 7.65
N THR A 137 2.30 -5.41 6.49
CA THR A 137 3.76 -5.23 6.42
C THR A 137 4.24 -4.02 7.25
N GLY A 138 3.45 -2.93 7.28
CA GLY A 138 3.78 -1.72 8.03
C GLY A 138 3.74 -1.94 9.55
N GLY A 139 2.61 -2.42 10.08
CA GLY A 139 2.47 -2.70 11.51
C GLY A 139 3.35 -3.84 12.02
N GLY A 140 3.64 -4.83 11.19
CA GLY A 140 4.62 -5.88 11.50
C GLY A 140 6.03 -5.32 11.70
N LEU A 141 6.46 -4.37 10.86
CA LEU A 141 7.74 -3.67 11.04
C LEU A 141 7.78 -2.83 12.32
N ILE A 142 6.68 -2.14 12.65
CA ILE A 142 6.57 -1.36 13.89
C ILE A 142 6.72 -2.28 15.11
N LEU A 143 6.01 -3.41 15.11
CA LEU A 143 6.08 -4.39 16.19
C LEU A 143 7.50 -4.95 16.32
N ALA A 144 8.11 -5.37 15.21
CA ALA A 144 9.48 -5.88 15.21
C ALA A 144 10.51 -4.85 15.70
N ALA A 145 10.41 -3.60 15.24
CA ALA A 145 11.31 -2.52 15.64
C ALA A 145 11.16 -2.19 17.14
N TYR A 146 9.93 -2.13 17.64
CA TYR A 146 9.67 -1.89 19.07
C TYR A 146 10.22 -3.04 19.94
N MET A 147 9.98 -4.29 19.54
CA MET A 147 10.47 -5.47 20.28
C MET A 147 12.00 -5.59 20.28
N ALA A 148 12.66 -5.10 19.22
CA ALA A 148 14.11 -5.02 19.14
C ALA A 148 14.69 -3.93 20.05
N ALA A 149 13.98 -2.81 20.25
CA ALA A 149 14.39 -1.71 21.11
C ALA A 149 14.00 -1.89 22.59
N SER A 150 12.99 -2.70 22.89
CA SER A 150 12.52 -2.95 24.26
C SER A 150 13.48 -3.87 25.04
N ASN A 151 13.89 -3.40 26.23
CA ASN A 151 14.72 -4.13 27.20
C ASN A 151 13.90 -4.82 28.30
N SER A 152 12.58 -4.95 28.14
CA SER A 152 11.72 -5.57 29.14
C SER A 152 11.93 -7.08 29.26
N GLU A 153 11.89 -7.61 30.49
CA GLU A 153 11.96 -9.04 30.80
C GLU A 153 10.76 -9.82 30.23
N ASN A 154 9.58 -9.19 30.14
CA ASN A 154 8.34 -9.80 29.64
C ASN A 154 7.96 -9.33 28.22
N LYS A 155 8.79 -9.71 27.24
CA LYS A 155 8.60 -9.33 25.83
C LYS A 155 7.25 -9.74 25.24
N GLU A 156 6.72 -10.91 25.61
CA GLU A 156 5.44 -11.40 25.08
C GLU A 156 4.25 -10.52 25.49
N GLN A 157 4.22 -10.05 26.75
CA GLN A 157 3.13 -9.20 27.24
C GLN A 157 3.14 -7.81 26.59
N GLU A 158 4.32 -7.22 26.41
CA GLU A 158 4.45 -5.95 25.68
C GLU A 158 4.04 -6.10 24.22
N GLN A 159 4.47 -7.17 23.56
CA GLN A 159 4.10 -7.45 22.18
C GLN A 159 2.58 -7.57 22.02
N GLN A 160 1.90 -8.30 22.92
CA GLN A 160 0.45 -8.45 22.90
C GLN A 160 -0.28 -7.13 23.14
N LYS A 161 0.18 -6.29 24.08
CA LYS A 161 -0.39 -4.96 24.32
C LYS A 161 -0.23 -4.06 23.10
N LEU A 162 0.95 -4.03 22.51
CA LEU A 162 1.22 -3.22 21.32
C LEU A 162 0.43 -3.73 20.11
N PHE A 163 0.33 -5.05 19.93
CA PHE A 163 -0.52 -5.68 18.91
C PHE A 163 -1.96 -5.22 19.05
N GLY A 164 -2.57 -5.33 20.24
CA GLY A 164 -3.95 -4.91 20.47
C GLY A 164 -4.17 -3.42 20.22
N ARG A 165 -3.20 -2.58 20.60
CA ARG A 165 -3.25 -1.13 20.39
C ARG A 165 -3.18 -0.77 18.90
N LEU A 166 -2.24 -1.35 18.16
CA LEU A 166 -2.09 -1.16 16.72
C LEU A 166 -3.31 -1.69 15.95
N PHE A 167 -3.89 -2.81 16.38
CA PHE A 167 -5.11 -3.35 15.79
C PHE A 167 -6.30 -2.41 15.98
N MET A 168 -6.50 -1.85 17.19
CA MET A 168 -7.53 -0.83 17.43
C MET A 168 -7.30 0.45 16.63
N ILE A 169 -6.06 0.94 16.57
CA ILE A 169 -5.71 2.13 15.78
C ILE A 169 -6.03 1.88 14.30
N ALA A 170 -5.67 0.71 13.77
CA ALA A 170 -5.94 0.38 12.39
C ALA A 170 -7.44 0.35 12.08
N ILE A 171 -8.26 -0.25 12.94
CA ILE A 171 -9.73 -0.22 12.80
C ILE A 171 -10.26 1.22 12.83
N ALA A 172 -9.78 2.02 13.78
CA ALA A 172 -10.16 3.43 13.86
C ALA A 172 -9.77 4.20 12.58
N CYS A 173 -8.60 3.92 12.01
CA CYS A 173 -8.16 4.47 10.72
C CYS A 173 -9.09 4.05 9.58
N VAL A 174 -9.50 2.78 9.49
CA VAL A 174 -10.47 2.33 8.47
C VAL A 174 -11.75 3.15 8.57
N ILE A 175 -12.35 3.23 9.77
CA ILE A 175 -13.60 3.96 10.00
C ILE A 175 -13.43 5.45 9.67
N ALA A 176 -12.35 6.07 10.15
CA ALA A 176 -12.04 7.47 9.89
C ALA A 176 -11.88 7.73 8.38
N ASN A 177 -11.20 6.85 7.64
CA ASN A 177 -11.02 6.98 6.19
C ASN A 177 -12.36 6.94 5.44
N ILE A 178 -13.28 6.05 5.82
CA ILE A 178 -14.62 5.98 5.22
C ILE A 178 -15.38 7.28 5.47
N ILE A 179 -15.38 7.77 6.71
CA ILE A 179 -16.08 9.01 7.08
C ILE A 179 -15.46 10.20 6.33
N LEU A 180 -14.14 10.33 6.35
CA LEU A 180 -13.42 11.42 5.69
C LEU A 180 -13.66 11.40 4.17
N SER A 181 -13.75 10.20 3.60
CA SER A 181 -14.08 10.02 2.19
C SER A 181 -15.54 10.33 1.86
N ALA A 182 -16.48 10.08 2.79
CA ALA A 182 -17.89 10.43 2.62
C ALA A 182 -18.15 11.94 2.78
N VAL A 183 -17.38 12.62 3.63
CA VAL A 183 -17.46 14.09 3.84
C VAL A 183 -16.86 14.88 2.67
N GLY A 184 -16.15 14.22 1.75
CA GLY A 184 -15.63 14.84 0.53
C GLY A 184 -14.34 15.65 0.73
N VAL A 185 -13.60 15.41 1.81
CA VAL A 185 -12.31 16.08 2.08
C VAL A 185 -11.30 15.88 0.94
N TYR A 186 -11.36 14.73 0.28
CA TYR A 186 -10.52 14.42 -0.88
C TYR A 186 -10.92 15.18 -2.16
N GLY A 187 -12.11 15.81 -2.20
CA GLY A 187 -12.57 16.67 -3.30
C GLY A 187 -12.07 18.12 -3.22
N ILE A 188 -11.34 18.49 -2.16
CA ILE A 188 -10.72 19.82 -1.98
C ILE A 188 -9.44 19.95 -2.82
N ILE A 189 -8.83 18.81 -3.20
CA ILE A 189 -7.69 18.76 -4.10
C ILE A 189 -8.24 18.63 -5.53
N LYS A 190 -8.67 19.76 -6.11
CA LYS A 190 -8.92 19.90 -7.55
C LYS A 190 -7.71 20.44 -8.27
#